data_AF-A0A0K9NFC6-F1
#
_entry.id   AF-A0A0K9NFC6-F1
#
_cell.length_a   1.000
_cell.length_b   1.000
_cell.length_c   1.000
_cell.angle_alpha   90.00
_cell.angle_beta   90.00
_cell.angle_gamma   90.00
#
_symmetry.space_group_name_H-M   'P 1'
#
loop_
_entity.id
_entity.type
_entity.pdbx_description
1 polymer ?
#
loop_
_entity_poly.entity_id
_entity_poly.type
_entity_poly.pdbx_seq_one_letter_code
_entity_poly.pdbx_strand_id
1 'polypeptide(L)'
;MSRFLNELDAKNLLSEYGVPMAMSKVAGSQEEAVRIAGEMEFPVVMKILSSDIQHKTEAGCVYLGVGEKDVGKTYEEIMENAAAYKADAAIDGVLIQEMAKEGLEVIVGMKKDPQFGPVLMAGSGGIYVEVFQDIALRLLPVDEKEAVRMIKETKLYQIIRGARGTEYDMDALVSCLLKVSELAVDQPSIEEIDINPLFLYEKGQGAKGVDALIKITEEK
;
A
#
# COMPACT_ATOMS: atom_id res chain seq x y z
N MET A 1 4.79 -8.25 22.06
CA MET A 1 5.75 -8.54 20.97
C MET A 1 5.39 -7.62 19.80
N SER A 2 6.04 -7.67 18.63
CA SER A 2 5.56 -6.90 17.47
C SER A 2 4.90 -7.82 16.46
N ARG A 3 3.78 -7.40 15.86
CA ARG A 3 3.07 -8.15 14.81
C ARG A 3 2.72 -7.26 13.63
N PHE A 4 2.51 -7.86 12.48
CA PHE A 4 1.93 -7.18 11.32
C PHE A 4 0.41 -7.25 11.37
N LEU A 5 -0.24 -6.19 10.89
CA LEU A 5 -1.65 -6.24 10.50
C LEU A 5 -1.77 -7.03 9.18
N ASN A 6 -2.93 -7.61 8.92
CA ASN A 6 -3.23 -8.06 7.56
C ASN A 6 -3.42 -6.83 6.64
N GLU A 7 -3.33 -7.03 5.32
CA GLU A 7 -3.39 -5.95 4.35
C GLU A 7 -4.70 -5.15 4.42
N LEU A 8 -5.84 -5.82 4.66
CA LEU A 8 -7.14 -5.14 4.74
C LEU A 8 -7.21 -4.20 5.94
N ASP A 9 -6.77 -4.65 7.12
CA ASP A 9 -6.73 -3.84 8.33
C ASP A 9 -5.77 -2.65 8.18
N ALA A 10 -4.60 -2.87 7.58
CA ALA A 10 -3.65 -1.80 7.28
C ALA A 10 -4.25 -0.73 6.37
N LYS A 11 -4.94 -1.15 5.30
CA LYS A 11 -5.59 -0.25 4.35
C LYS A 11 -6.78 0.49 4.95
N ASN A 12 -7.57 -0.17 5.80
CA ASN A 12 -8.69 0.45 6.51
C ASN A 12 -8.19 1.54 7.45
N LEU A 13 -7.17 1.25 8.27
CA LEU A 13 -6.57 2.23 9.17
C LEU A 13 -6.02 3.45 8.41
N LEU A 14 -5.32 3.24 7.30
CA LEU A 14 -4.84 4.33 6.44
C LEU A 14 -6.01 5.15 5.85
N SER A 15 -7.07 4.48 5.42
CA SER A 15 -8.26 5.13 4.86
C SER A 15 -9.03 5.96 5.89
N GLU A 16 -9.12 5.50 7.14
CA GLU A 16 -9.73 6.24 8.25
C GLU A 16 -8.99 7.55 8.54
N TYR A 17 -7.67 7.57 8.35
CA TYR A 17 -6.85 8.80 8.42
C TYR A 17 -6.91 9.66 7.15
N GLY A 18 -7.61 9.20 6.10
CA GLY A 18 -7.81 9.93 4.86
C GLY A 18 -6.72 9.70 3.80
N VAL A 19 -5.90 8.67 3.95
CA VAL A 19 -5.03 8.22 2.85
C VAL A 19 -5.89 7.49 1.82
N PRO A 20 -5.87 7.87 0.54
CA PRO A 20 -6.70 7.24 -0.48
C PRO A 20 -6.19 5.83 -0.81
N MET A 21 -6.81 4.79 -0.25
CA MET A 21 -6.47 3.40 -0.54
C MET A 21 -7.44 2.79 -1.57
N ALA A 22 -6.97 1.78 -2.30
CA ALA A 22 -7.79 1.00 -3.22
C ALA A 22 -8.87 0.25 -2.43
N MET A 23 -10.13 0.37 -2.86
CA MET A 23 -11.23 -0.34 -2.21
C MET A 23 -10.96 -1.85 -2.22
N SER A 24 -11.14 -2.49 -1.07
CA SER A 24 -10.98 -3.94 -0.94
C SER A 24 -12.01 -4.54 -0.01
N LYS A 25 -12.35 -5.79 -0.27
CA LYS A 25 -13.17 -6.65 0.58
C LYS A 25 -12.51 -8.03 0.66
N VAL A 26 -12.76 -8.77 1.73
CA VAL A 26 -12.26 -10.14 1.89
C VAL A 26 -13.36 -11.14 1.54
N ALA A 27 -12.98 -12.21 0.85
CA ALA A 27 -13.80 -13.37 0.59
C ALA A 27 -13.24 -14.59 1.31
N GLY A 28 -14.08 -15.28 2.09
CA GLY A 28 -13.73 -16.53 2.77
C GLY A 28 -14.08 -17.79 1.96
N SER A 29 -14.76 -17.64 0.82
CA SER A 29 -15.05 -18.74 -0.11
C SER A 29 -15.04 -18.29 -1.57
N GLN A 30 -15.02 -19.26 -2.49
CA GLN A 30 -15.11 -19.02 -3.93
C GLN A 30 -16.43 -18.30 -4.29
N GLU A 31 -17.55 -18.74 -3.72
CA GLU A 31 -18.86 -18.13 -3.97
C GLU A 31 -18.91 -16.68 -3.46
N GLU A 32 -18.30 -16.43 -2.30
CA GLU A 32 -18.18 -15.07 -1.77
C GLU A 32 -17.28 -14.20 -2.64
N ALA A 33 -16.18 -14.72 -3.17
CA ALA A 33 -15.29 -14.00 -4.07
C ALA A 33 -16.02 -13.56 -5.35
N VAL A 34 -16.79 -14.47 -5.96
CA VAL A 34 -17.61 -14.16 -7.15
C VAL A 34 -18.65 -13.09 -6.83
N ARG A 35 -19.36 -13.21 -5.70
CA ARG A 35 -20.36 -12.24 -5.26
C ARG A 35 -19.74 -10.85 -5.05
N ILE A 36 -18.64 -10.77 -4.31
CA ILE A 36 -17.94 -9.52 -3.99
C ILE A 36 -17.38 -8.86 -5.25
N ALA A 37 -16.73 -9.64 -6.12
CA ALA A 37 -16.19 -9.11 -7.37
C ALA A 37 -17.29 -8.56 -8.29
N GLY A 38 -18.47 -9.20 -8.30
CA GLY A 38 -19.65 -8.73 -9.04
C GLY A 38 -20.20 -7.37 -8.56
N GLU A 39 -19.79 -6.89 -7.38
CA GLU A 39 -20.13 -5.56 -6.86
C GLU A 39 -19.08 -4.48 -7.24
N MET A 40 -18.01 -4.86 -7.94
CA MET A 40 -16.90 -3.98 -8.33
C MET A 40 -16.81 -3.79 -9.85
N GLU A 41 -16.06 -2.78 -10.29
CA GLU A 41 -15.70 -2.63 -11.70
C GLU A 41 -14.59 -3.61 -12.07
N PHE A 42 -14.78 -4.33 -13.18
CA PHE A 42 -13.76 -5.25 -13.71
C PHE A 42 -12.76 -4.53 -14.63
N PRO A 43 -11.51 -5.05 -14.72
CA PRO A 43 -11.01 -6.20 -13.99
C PRO A 43 -10.74 -5.90 -12.50
N VAL A 44 -10.67 -6.94 -11.67
CA VAL A 44 -10.31 -6.84 -10.24
C VAL A 44 -8.92 -7.39 -9.97
N VAL A 45 -8.38 -7.09 -8.79
CA VAL A 45 -7.17 -7.69 -8.24
C VAL A 45 -7.58 -8.69 -7.15
N MET A 46 -6.94 -9.86 -7.14
CA MET A 46 -7.14 -10.90 -6.12
C MET A 46 -5.80 -11.23 -5.46
N LYS A 47 -5.74 -11.13 -4.13
CA LYS A 47 -4.52 -11.43 -3.35
C LYS A 47 -4.84 -12.32 -2.15
N ILE A 48 -3.95 -13.22 -1.76
CA ILE A 48 -4.08 -13.90 -0.46
C ILE A 48 -4.06 -12.87 0.68
N LEU A 49 -4.97 -13.01 1.64
CA LEU A 49 -4.96 -12.24 2.88
C LEU A 49 -4.47 -13.13 4.02
N SER A 50 -3.25 -12.88 4.48
CA SER A 50 -2.64 -13.61 5.59
C SER A 50 -1.50 -12.78 6.20
N SER A 51 -1.50 -12.64 7.53
CA SER A 51 -0.36 -12.02 8.24
C SER A 51 0.93 -12.85 8.12
N ASP A 52 0.82 -14.14 7.80
CA ASP A 52 1.92 -15.10 7.69
C ASP A 52 2.56 -15.16 6.30
N ILE A 53 1.89 -14.60 5.28
CA ILE A 53 2.33 -14.58 3.87
C ILE A 53 2.40 -13.13 3.38
N GLN A 54 3.45 -12.41 3.77
CA GLN A 54 3.68 -11.02 3.37
C GLN A 54 4.16 -10.90 1.90
N HIS A 55 5.04 -11.81 1.46
CA HIS A 55 5.60 -11.85 0.09
C HIS A 55 4.66 -12.58 -0.88
N LYS A 56 3.45 -12.06 -1.03
CA LYS A 56 2.33 -12.67 -1.78
C LYS A 56 2.71 -13.00 -3.23
N THR A 57 3.50 -12.16 -3.89
CA THR A 57 3.98 -12.39 -5.27
C THR A 57 4.89 -13.61 -5.37
N GLU A 58 5.83 -13.78 -4.41
CA GLU A 58 6.72 -14.95 -4.37
C GLU A 58 5.95 -16.24 -4.07
N ALA A 59 4.88 -16.13 -3.28
CA ALA A 59 3.95 -17.21 -3.02
C ALA A 59 3.00 -17.51 -4.19
N GLY A 60 3.08 -16.79 -5.31
CA GLY A 60 2.15 -16.96 -6.44
C GLY A 60 0.69 -16.62 -6.11
N CYS A 61 0.48 -15.77 -5.10
CA CYS A 61 -0.81 -15.48 -4.50
C CYS A 61 -1.32 -14.07 -4.82
N VAL A 62 -0.86 -13.48 -5.94
CA VAL A 62 -1.29 -12.18 -6.45
C VAL A 62 -1.68 -12.31 -7.91
N TYR A 63 -2.93 -12.00 -8.22
CA TYR A 63 -3.46 -11.99 -9.58
C TYR A 63 -4.01 -10.60 -9.89
N LEU A 64 -3.48 -10.00 -10.94
CA LEU A 64 -3.92 -8.70 -11.46
C LEU A 64 -4.79 -8.92 -12.70
N GLY A 65 -5.71 -8.01 -12.98
CA GLY A 65 -6.47 -8.05 -14.23
C GLY A 65 -7.48 -9.19 -14.31
N VAL A 66 -7.99 -9.69 -13.18
CA VAL A 66 -8.92 -10.82 -13.13
C VAL A 66 -10.28 -10.41 -13.67
N GLY A 67 -10.73 -11.06 -14.74
CA GLY A 67 -12.06 -10.84 -15.32
C GLY A 67 -13.15 -11.60 -14.56
N GLU A 68 -14.40 -11.19 -14.76
CA GLU A 68 -15.58 -11.75 -14.08
C GLU A 68 -15.65 -13.28 -14.12
N LYS A 69 -15.33 -13.88 -15.27
CA LYS A 69 -15.40 -15.34 -15.48
C LYS A 69 -14.28 -16.11 -14.79
N ASP A 70 -13.18 -15.44 -14.45
CA ASP A 70 -11.97 -16.06 -13.94
C ASP A 70 -11.91 -16.03 -12.40
N VAL A 71 -12.72 -15.19 -11.74
CA VAL A 71 -12.70 -14.98 -10.28
C VAL A 71 -12.74 -16.29 -9.49
N GLY A 72 -13.69 -17.18 -9.82
CA GLY A 72 -13.83 -18.45 -9.09
C GLY A 72 -12.60 -19.34 -9.22
N LYS A 73 -12.02 -19.43 -10.42
CA LYS A 73 -10.81 -20.23 -10.68
C LYS A 73 -9.60 -19.60 -9.98
N THR A 74 -9.46 -18.29 -10.06
CA THR A 74 -8.36 -17.56 -9.40
C THR A 74 -8.40 -17.70 -7.88
N TYR A 75 -9.60 -17.76 -7.26
CA TYR A 75 -9.72 -18.03 -5.83
C TYR A 75 -9.10 -19.38 -5.45
N GLU A 76 -9.44 -20.45 -6.19
CA GLU A 76 -8.90 -21.79 -5.95
C GLU A 76 -7.37 -21.81 -6.11
N GLU A 77 -6.86 -21.23 -7.20
CA GLU A 77 -5.41 -21.16 -7.48
C GLU A 77 -4.65 -20.42 -6.36
N ILE A 78 -5.20 -19.33 -5.82
CA ILE A 78 -4.58 -18.60 -4.71
C ILE A 78 -4.53 -19.48 -3.45
N MET A 79 -5.62 -20.17 -3.11
CA MET A 79 -5.68 -21.00 -1.91
C MET A 79 -4.73 -22.21 -2.00
N GLU A 80 -4.63 -22.84 -3.18
CA GLU A 80 -3.67 -23.91 -3.44
C GLU A 80 -2.23 -23.43 -3.32
N ASN A 81 -1.91 -22.28 -3.92
CA ASN A 81 -0.58 -21.69 -3.87
C ASN A 81 -0.17 -21.31 -2.44
N ALA A 82 -1.10 -20.73 -1.66
CA ALA A 82 -0.86 -20.38 -0.27
C ALA A 82 -0.54 -21.62 0.59
N ALA A 83 -1.32 -22.69 0.44
CA ALA A 83 -1.10 -23.95 1.14
C ALA A 83 0.23 -24.62 0.73
N ALA A 84 0.62 -24.53 -0.54
CA ALA A 84 1.89 -25.04 -1.03
C ALA A 84 3.11 -24.22 -0.54
N TYR A 85 2.95 -22.90 -0.42
CA TYR A 85 3.99 -22.00 0.05
C TYR A 85 4.22 -22.14 1.57
N LYS A 86 3.13 -22.18 2.35
CA LYS A 86 3.20 -22.31 3.81
C LYS A 86 1.94 -23.01 4.36
N ALA A 87 2.04 -24.33 4.56
CA ALA A 87 0.93 -25.18 4.96
C ALA A 87 0.32 -24.87 6.34
N ASP A 88 1.07 -24.21 7.23
CA ASP A 88 0.64 -23.83 8.58
C ASP A 88 0.27 -22.33 8.69
N ALA A 89 0.19 -21.61 7.57
CA ALA A 89 -0.21 -20.20 7.56
C ALA A 89 -1.67 -20.02 7.97
N ALA A 90 -1.93 -19.04 8.85
CA ALA A 90 -3.28 -18.56 9.10
C ALA A 90 -3.75 -17.72 7.90
N ILE A 91 -4.77 -18.21 7.18
CA ILE A 91 -5.36 -17.53 6.03
C ILE A 91 -6.68 -16.89 6.46
N ASP A 92 -6.77 -15.57 6.30
CA ASP A 92 -7.99 -14.78 6.59
C ASP A 92 -8.97 -14.81 5.39
N GLY A 93 -8.49 -15.16 4.20
CA GLY A 93 -9.27 -15.31 2.97
C GLY A 93 -8.52 -14.79 1.75
N VAL A 94 -9.26 -14.39 0.72
CA VAL A 94 -8.74 -13.73 -0.48
C VAL A 94 -9.26 -12.30 -0.53
N LEU A 95 -8.34 -11.34 -0.59
CA LEU A 95 -8.62 -9.93 -0.79
C LEU A 95 -9.05 -9.69 -2.24
N ILE A 96 -10.28 -9.22 -2.44
CA ILE A 96 -10.80 -8.74 -3.72
C ILE A 96 -10.69 -7.22 -3.72
N GLN A 97 -10.00 -6.66 -4.69
CA GLN A 97 -9.63 -5.25 -4.74
C GLN A 97 -9.93 -4.62 -6.10
N GLU A 98 -10.33 -3.35 -6.11
CA GLU A 98 -10.46 -2.58 -7.36
C GLU A 98 -9.12 -2.50 -8.12
N MET A 99 -9.14 -2.65 -9.45
CA MET A 99 -7.94 -2.43 -10.26
C MET A 99 -7.70 -0.92 -10.41
N ALA A 100 -6.77 -0.39 -9.63
CA ALA A 100 -6.34 0.99 -9.76
C ALA A 100 -5.73 1.23 -11.16
N LYS A 101 -5.96 2.43 -11.71
CA LYS A 101 -5.24 2.86 -12.90
C LYS A 101 -3.76 2.95 -12.59
N GLU A 102 -2.94 2.60 -13.57
CA GLU A 102 -1.49 2.83 -13.49
C GLU A 102 -1.22 4.33 -13.36
N GLY A 103 -0.21 4.66 -12.56
CA GLY A 103 0.26 6.02 -12.33
C GLY A 103 1.76 6.03 -12.08
N LEU A 104 2.29 7.18 -11.68
CA LEU A 104 3.66 7.24 -11.22
C LEU A 104 3.76 6.52 -9.87
N GLU A 105 4.58 5.46 -9.79
CA GLU A 105 4.81 4.76 -8.53
C GLU A 105 5.65 5.62 -7.58
N VAL A 106 5.14 5.77 -6.36
CA VAL A 106 5.76 6.47 -5.25
C VAL A 106 5.70 5.55 -4.04
N ILE A 107 6.70 5.62 -3.16
CA ILE A 107 6.64 5.01 -1.84
C ILE A 107 6.45 6.10 -0.80
N VAL A 108 5.54 5.83 0.14
CA VAL A 108 5.38 6.59 1.36
C VAL A 108 5.44 5.62 2.54
N GLY A 109 6.25 5.93 3.53
CA GLY A 109 6.38 5.07 4.70
C GLY A 109 6.75 5.84 5.95
N MET A 110 6.70 5.15 7.08
CA MET A 110 7.17 5.62 8.37
C MET A 110 7.83 4.46 9.08
N LYS A 111 8.97 4.69 9.72
CA LYS A 111 9.61 3.68 10.56
C LYS A 111 10.13 4.31 11.83
N LYS A 112 9.94 3.65 12.97
CA LYS A 112 10.61 4.06 14.20
C LYS A 112 12.08 3.68 14.17
N ASP A 113 12.91 4.71 14.19
CA ASP A 113 14.32 4.58 14.47
C ASP A 113 14.55 4.44 15.99
N PRO A 114 15.44 3.53 16.45
CA PRO A 114 15.70 3.33 17.87
C PRO A 114 16.26 4.55 18.61
N GLN A 115 16.92 5.48 17.92
CA GLN A 115 17.53 6.67 18.50
C GLN A 115 16.67 7.92 18.28
N PHE A 116 16.08 8.05 17.08
CA PHE A 116 15.40 9.27 16.67
C PHE A 116 13.87 9.20 16.79
N GLY A 117 13.31 8.02 17.06
CA GLY A 117 11.86 7.82 17.07
C GLY A 117 11.28 7.73 15.65
N PRO A 118 10.00 8.08 15.43
CA PRO A 118 9.35 7.90 14.13
C PRO A 118 9.94 8.80 13.04
N VAL A 119 10.34 8.18 11.94
CA VAL A 119 10.92 8.81 10.74
C VAL A 119 10.02 8.54 9.54
N LEU A 120 9.51 9.60 8.93
CA LEU A 120 8.75 9.57 7.67
C LEU A 120 9.71 9.41 6.48
N MET A 121 9.26 8.66 5.47
CA MET A 121 9.95 8.38 4.23
C MET A 121 9.06 8.64 3.03
N ALA A 122 9.64 9.20 1.97
CA ALA A 122 9.01 9.41 0.67
C ALA A 122 10.05 9.23 -0.42
N GLY A 123 9.69 8.62 -1.54
CA GLY A 123 10.61 8.41 -2.65
C GLY A 123 9.97 7.86 -3.90
N SER A 124 10.76 7.78 -4.97
CA SER A 124 10.36 7.07 -6.20
C SER A 124 10.00 5.62 -5.87
N GLY A 125 8.97 5.04 -6.47
CA GLY A 125 8.60 3.61 -6.31
C GLY A 125 9.20 2.68 -7.37
N GLY A 126 8.83 1.40 -7.28
CA GLY A 126 9.27 0.34 -8.19
C GLY A 126 10.78 0.09 -8.18
N ILE A 127 11.33 -0.35 -9.32
CA ILE A 127 12.76 -0.67 -9.48
C ILE A 127 13.69 0.50 -9.12
N TYR A 128 13.19 1.73 -9.12
CA TYR A 128 13.99 2.92 -8.90
C TYR A 128 14.43 3.07 -7.44
N VAL A 129 13.70 2.50 -6.48
CA VAL A 129 14.07 2.48 -5.06
C VAL A 129 15.37 1.72 -4.86
N GLU A 130 15.40 0.47 -5.35
CA GLU A 130 16.50 -0.47 -5.12
C GLU A 130 17.79 -0.01 -5.81
N VAL A 131 17.64 0.61 -6.99
CA VAL A 131 18.78 1.02 -7.83
C VAL A 131 19.29 2.40 -7.48
N PHE A 132 18.41 3.37 -7.20
CA PHE A 132 18.80 4.77 -7.07
C PHE A 132 18.76 5.32 -5.65
N GLN A 133 18.18 4.57 -4.69
CA GLN A 133 17.98 5.02 -3.31
C GLN A 133 17.38 6.43 -3.24
N ASP A 134 16.43 6.72 -4.13
CA ASP A 134 15.82 8.04 -4.30
C ASP A 134 14.74 8.29 -3.25
N ILE A 135 15.19 8.46 -2.00
CA ILE A 135 14.33 8.68 -0.84
C ILE A 135 14.75 9.94 -0.09
N ALA A 136 13.78 10.57 0.57
CA ALA A 136 14.00 11.59 1.56
C ALA A 136 13.41 11.14 2.90
N LEU A 137 14.00 11.60 4.00
CA LEU A 137 13.61 11.25 5.36
C LEU A 137 13.32 12.50 6.19
N ARG A 138 12.35 12.43 7.09
CA ARG A 138 12.03 13.48 8.06
C ARG A 138 11.62 12.90 9.40
N LEU A 139 12.06 13.51 10.50
CA LEU A 139 11.52 13.20 11.82
C LEU A 139 10.09 13.72 11.92
N LEU A 140 9.23 12.97 12.60
CA LEU A 140 7.86 13.40 12.88
C LEU A 140 7.79 14.36 14.09
N PRO A 141 6.76 15.24 14.15
CA PRO A 141 5.74 15.48 13.12
C PRO A 141 6.28 16.29 11.94
N VAL A 142 5.67 16.10 10.77
CA VAL A 142 5.99 16.87 9.54
C VAL A 142 4.84 17.83 9.22
N ASP A 143 5.18 19.08 8.89
CA ASP A 143 4.23 20.05 8.35
C ASP A 143 4.27 20.09 6.82
N GLU A 144 3.33 20.82 6.21
CA GLU A 144 3.21 20.92 4.75
C GLU A 144 4.50 21.43 4.08
N LYS A 145 5.20 22.38 4.70
CA LYS A 145 6.42 22.97 4.15
C LYS A 145 7.55 21.95 4.12
N GLU A 146 7.71 21.19 5.21
CA GLU A 146 8.71 20.13 5.29
C GLU A 146 8.37 18.95 4.37
N ALA A 147 7.09 18.58 4.21
CA ALA A 147 6.67 17.58 3.23
C ALA A 147 7.00 18.01 1.78
N VAL A 148 6.71 19.25 1.41
CA VAL A 148 7.07 19.81 0.10
C VAL A 148 8.59 19.82 -0.10
N ARG A 149 9.35 20.20 0.91
CA ARG A 149 10.82 20.24 0.86
C ARG A 149 11.40 18.83 0.71
N MET A 150 10.88 17.87 1.48
CA MET A 150 11.26 16.47 1.42
C MET A 150 11.09 15.90 0.01
N ILE A 151 9.93 16.14 -0.63
CA ILE A 151 9.72 15.70 -2.02
C ILE A 151 10.74 16.37 -2.96
N LYS A 152 10.99 17.68 -2.82
CA LYS A 152 11.93 18.43 -3.67
C LYS A 152 13.39 17.94 -3.61
N GLU A 153 13.78 17.26 -2.55
CA GLU A 153 15.12 16.68 -2.39
C GLU A 153 15.31 15.40 -3.21
N THR A 154 14.23 14.77 -3.66
CA THR A 154 14.24 13.55 -4.48
C THR A 154 14.31 13.85 -5.98
N LYS A 155 14.77 12.88 -6.77
CA LYS A 155 14.67 12.89 -8.24
C LYS A 155 13.22 12.75 -8.70
N LEU A 156 12.36 12.11 -7.89
CA LEU A 156 10.90 12.05 -8.10
C LEU A 156 10.31 13.45 -8.36
N TYR A 157 10.78 14.50 -7.68
CA TYR A 157 10.28 15.86 -7.89
C TYR A 157 10.41 16.34 -9.35
N GLN A 158 11.50 15.99 -10.05
CA GLN A 158 11.67 16.37 -11.45
C GLN A 158 10.64 15.67 -12.34
N ILE A 159 10.31 14.41 -12.02
CA ILE A 159 9.27 13.65 -12.74
C ILE A 159 7.90 14.28 -12.47
N ILE A 160 7.59 14.57 -11.20
CA ILE A 160 6.33 15.23 -10.79
C ILE A 160 6.14 16.56 -11.52
N ARG A 161 7.20 17.33 -11.72
CA ARG A 161 7.19 18.63 -12.42
C ARG A 161 7.11 18.54 -13.95
N GLY A 162 6.93 17.35 -14.52
CA GLY A 162 6.72 17.20 -15.95
C GLY A 162 7.97 17.03 -16.79
N ALA A 163 9.06 16.45 -16.24
CA ALA A 163 10.25 16.12 -17.03
C ALA A 163 9.96 15.26 -18.30
N ARG A 164 8.81 14.59 -18.36
CA ARG A 164 8.33 13.82 -19.52
C ARG A 164 7.03 14.35 -20.15
N GLY A 165 6.66 15.60 -19.86
CA GLY A 165 5.46 16.26 -20.42
C GLY A 165 4.18 16.11 -19.59
N THR A 166 4.18 15.25 -18.56
CA THR A 166 3.04 15.05 -17.64
C THR A 166 3.37 15.57 -16.25
N GLU A 167 2.62 16.57 -15.77
CA GLU A 167 2.69 16.99 -14.36
C GLU A 167 1.85 16.07 -13.48
N TYR A 168 2.40 15.64 -12.35
CA TYR A 168 1.71 14.79 -11.38
C TYR A 168 1.23 15.59 -10.16
N ASP A 169 0.28 15.02 -9.42
CA ASP A 169 -0.43 15.68 -8.33
C ASP A 169 0.41 15.80 -7.04
N MET A 170 1.31 16.79 -7.01
CA MET A 170 2.16 17.05 -5.86
C MET A 170 1.37 17.28 -4.56
N ASP A 171 0.21 17.94 -4.65
CA ASP A 171 -0.60 18.29 -3.48
C ASP A 171 -1.22 17.02 -2.87
N ALA A 172 -1.62 16.05 -3.70
CA ALA A 172 -2.09 14.75 -3.23
C ALA A 172 -1.00 13.96 -2.50
N LEU A 173 0.25 13.97 -3.01
CA LEU A 173 1.37 13.32 -2.32
C LEU A 173 1.68 13.98 -0.98
N VAL A 174 1.70 15.32 -0.94
CA VAL A 174 1.88 16.07 0.31
C VAL A 174 0.77 15.72 1.31
N SER A 175 -0.48 15.69 0.88
CA SER A 175 -1.61 15.30 1.71
C SER A 175 -1.42 13.89 2.29
N CYS A 176 -1.01 12.91 1.48
CA CYS A 176 -0.72 11.55 1.96
C CYS A 176 0.37 11.54 3.03
N LEU A 177 1.47 12.28 2.84
CA LEU A 177 2.56 12.37 3.81
C LEU A 177 2.10 12.96 5.15
N LEU A 178 1.27 14.00 5.11
CA LEU A 178 0.70 14.60 6.30
C LEU A 178 -0.22 13.62 7.04
N LYS A 179 -1.03 12.84 6.32
CA LYS A 179 -1.91 11.83 6.92
C LYS A 179 -1.15 10.67 7.55
N VAL A 180 -0.07 10.22 6.92
CA VAL A 180 0.82 9.21 7.52
C VAL A 180 1.54 9.77 8.74
N SER A 181 1.99 11.03 8.69
CA SER A 181 2.56 11.73 9.85
C SER A 181 1.57 11.81 11.01
N GLU A 182 0.31 12.19 10.73
CA GLU A 182 -0.78 12.27 11.71
C GLU A 182 -1.05 10.91 12.36
N LEU A 183 -1.23 9.85 11.55
CA LEU A 183 -1.42 8.48 12.02
C LEU A 183 -0.29 8.01 12.94
N ALA A 184 0.96 8.24 12.54
CA ALA A 184 2.11 7.79 13.30
C ALA A 184 2.29 8.53 14.65
N VAL A 185 1.84 9.78 14.74
CA VAL A 185 1.83 10.56 15.98
C VAL A 185 0.69 10.11 16.90
N ASP A 186 -0.50 9.90 16.34
CA ASP A 186 -1.69 9.52 17.09
C ASP A 186 -1.67 8.06 17.58
N GLN A 187 -0.91 7.19 16.89
CA GLN A 187 -0.79 5.78 17.21
C GLN A 187 0.66 5.38 17.56
N PRO A 188 1.12 5.66 18.80
CA PRO A 188 2.47 5.32 19.23
C PRO A 188 2.77 3.82 19.27
N SER A 189 1.81 2.94 19.05
CA SER A 189 2.06 1.49 18.93
C SER A 189 2.60 1.11 17.53
N ILE A 190 2.43 1.95 16.52
CA ILE A 190 2.90 1.66 15.15
C ILE A 190 4.43 1.79 15.08
N GLU A 191 5.10 0.71 14.69
CA GLU A 191 6.55 0.66 14.47
C GLU A 191 6.94 0.97 13.03
N GLU A 192 6.07 0.58 12.08
CA GLU A 192 6.35 0.67 10.65
C GLU A 192 5.05 0.84 9.87
N ILE A 193 5.07 1.72 8.87
CA ILE A 193 4.05 1.89 7.83
C ILE A 193 4.81 1.87 6.50
N ASP A 194 4.35 1.06 5.56
CA ASP A 194 4.85 1.04 4.19
C ASP A 194 3.67 1.03 3.22
N ILE A 195 3.58 2.04 2.37
CA ILE A 195 2.60 2.15 1.29
C ILE A 195 3.37 2.07 -0.01
N ASN A 196 3.35 0.88 -0.61
CA ASN A 196 4.15 0.58 -1.78
C ASN A 196 3.46 -0.43 -2.73
N PRO A 197 3.01 -0.01 -3.92
CA PRO A 197 3.07 1.35 -4.44
C PRO A 197 1.91 2.24 -3.95
N LEU A 198 2.19 3.54 -3.84
CA LEU A 198 1.23 4.62 -3.98
C LEU A 198 1.28 5.10 -5.44
N PHE A 199 0.20 4.94 -6.19
CA PHE A 199 0.11 5.53 -7.53
C PHE A 199 -0.23 7.02 -7.42
N LEU A 200 0.63 7.85 -7.98
CA LEU A 200 0.39 9.27 -8.14
C LEU A 200 -0.12 9.54 -9.55
N TYR A 201 -1.25 10.24 -9.65
CA TYR A 201 -1.89 10.56 -10.94
C TYR A 201 -1.51 11.94 -11.42
N GLU A 202 -1.97 12.28 -12.63
CA GLU A 202 -1.79 13.62 -13.19
C GLU A 202 -2.37 14.67 -12.25
N LYS A 203 -1.83 15.89 -12.33
CA LYS A 203 -2.24 17.01 -11.49
C LYS A 203 -3.77 17.19 -11.45
N GLY A 204 -4.33 17.17 -10.25
CA GLY A 204 -5.77 17.28 -10.00
C GLY A 204 -6.52 15.94 -10.00
N GLN A 205 -5.84 14.81 -10.23
CA GLN A 205 -6.42 13.46 -10.22
C GLN A 205 -6.06 12.66 -8.95
N GLY A 206 -5.25 13.22 -8.06
CA GLY A 206 -4.97 12.64 -6.76
C GLY A 206 -3.91 11.54 -6.74
N ALA A 207 -4.02 10.67 -5.75
CA ALA A 207 -3.18 9.49 -5.54
C ALA A 207 -4.02 8.30 -5.06
N LYS A 208 -3.48 7.08 -5.17
CA LYS A 208 -4.14 5.86 -4.69
C LYS A 208 -3.13 4.81 -4.24
N GLY A 209 -3.20 4.39 -2.97
CA GLY A 209 -2.39 3.31 -2.41
C GLY A 209 -3.00 1.96 -2.73
N VAL A 210 -2.21 1.02 -3.27
CA VAL A 210 -2.74 -0.29 -3.72
C VAL A 210 -2.22 -1.48 -2.93
N ASP A 211 -1.21 -1.26 -2.09
CA ASP A 211 -0.71 -2.20 -1.09
C ASP A 211 -0.30 -1.40 0.15
N ALA A 212 -0.35 -2.05 1.30
CA ALA A 212 0.10 -1.46 2.55
C ALA A 212 0.52 -2.53 3.56
N LEU A 213 1.56 -2.22 4.32
CA LEU A 213 2.04 -3.00 5.43
C LEU A 213 2.16 -2.10 6.66
N ILE A 214 1.60 -2.56 7.78
CA ILE A 214 1.71 -1.87 9.07
C ILE A 214 2.17 -2.87 10.13
N LYS A 215 3.22 -2.49 10.84
CA LYS A 215 3.74 -3.23 11.99
C LYS A 215 3.41 -2.48 13.26
N ILE A 216 2.88 -3.19 14.25
CA ILE A 216 2.55 -2.63 15.56
C ILE A 216 3.27 -3.39 16.67
N THR A 217 3.59 -2.67 17.75
CA THR A 217 3.97 -3.24 19.04
C THR A 217 2.70 -3.58 19.82
N GLU A 218 2.62 -4.81 20.33
CA GLU A 218 1.58 -5.20 21.27
C GLU A 218 1.84 -4.57 22.64
N GLU A 219 0.83 -3.88 23.16
CA GLU A 219 0.79 -3.50 24.57
C GLU A 219 0.72 -4.76 25.45
N LYS A 220 1.46 -4.74 26.56
CA LYS A 220 1.44 -5.82 27.56
C LYS A 220 0.20 -5.76 28.44
#